data_AF-A0A2E2YH41-F1
#
_entry.id   AF-A0A2E2YH41-F1
#
_cell.length_a   1.000
_cell.length_b   1.000
_cell.length_c   1.000
_cell.angle_alpha   90.00
_cell.angle_beta   90.00
_cell.angle_gamma   90.00
#
_symmetry.space_group_name_H-M   'P 1'
#
loop_
_entity.id
_entity.type
_entity.pdbx_description
1 polymer ?
#
loop_
_entity_poly.entity_id
_entity_poly.type
_entity_poly.pdbx_seq_one_letter_code
_entity_poly.pdbx_strand_id
1 'polypeptide(L)'
;MSEFSITKNNNAKIEAEVKGIDGSHTLDIFTRSEGSREPTRRLNNLNGIAEDQKLKHALPAEIQLAISEWANQLRDMPWKLKRRAIKRFSGSFADNFLAIMPHLNDEEYESLVVLGLTCLLEELDTEGPISNIDQAKCYIESEHEYHQSIGQSFLIANSKEKNSLH
;
A
#
# COMPACT_ATOMS: atom_id res chain seq x y z
N MET A 1 -2.79 46.99 -20.51
CA MET A 1 -1.73 47.82 -19.90
C MET A 1 -2.12 47.98 -18.44
N SER A 2 -1.35 47.61 -17.43
CA SER A 2 0.10 47.33 -17.30
C SER A 2 0.27 46.20 -16.27
N GLU A 3 1.05 45.15 -16.54
CA GLU A 3 2.49 45.02 -16.22
C GLU A 3 2.87 45.46 -14.81
N PHE A 4 3.17 44.48 -13.96
CA PHE A 4 3.99 44.66 -12.76
C PHE A 4 5.11 43.62 -12.75
N SER A 5 6.33 44.16 -12.83
CA SER A 5 7.60 43.44 -12.75
C SER A 5 7.96 43.16 -11.29
N ILE A 6 8.53 41.97 -11.02
CA ILE A 6 9.15 41.63 -9.75
C ILE A 6 10.65 41.93 -9.86
N THR A 7 11.13 42.86 -9.05
CA THR A 7 12.57 42.97 -8.72
C THR A 7 12.83 42.25 -7.42
N LYS A 8 13.77 41.29 -7.45
CA LYS A 8 14.32 40.64 -6.27
C LYS A 8 15.13 41.66 -5.47
N ASN A 9 14.90 41.74 -4.17
CA ASN A 9 15.99 42.07 -3.26
C ASN A 9 15.91 41.23 -1.98
N ASN A 10 17.09 40.80 -1.56
CA ASN A 10 17.33 39.73 -0.60
C ASN A 10 17.29 40.22 0.85
N ASN A 11 16.95 39.30 1.74
CA ASN A 11 17.28 39.29 3.17
C ASN A 11 16.77 40.47 4.02
N ALA A 12 15.60 40.30 4.65
CA ALA A 12 15.28 40.97 5.90
C ALA A 12 14.95 39.90 6.97
N LYS A 13 15.91 39.69 7.87
CA LYS A 13 15.79 38.91 9.10
C LYS A 13 14.89 39.71 10.06
N ILE A 14 13.75 39.15 10.46
CA ILE A 14 12.93 39.75 11.53
C ILE A 14 13.22 38.94 12.80
N GLU A 15 14.01 39.53 13.69
CA GLU A 15 14.16 39.07 15.06
C GLU A 15 13.07 39.73 15.92
N ALA A 16 12.32 38.92 16.65
CA ALA A 16 11.46 39.39 17.73
C ALA A 16 11.70 38.52 18.96
N GLU A 17 12.28 39.11 20.00
CA GLU A 17 12.40 38.54 21.35
C GLU A 17 11.03 38.43 22.02
N VAL A 18 10.77 37.29 22.68
CA VAL A 18 9.62 37.12 23.57
C VAL A 18 10.12 36.94 25.00
N LYS A 19 9.70 37.85 25.89
CA LYS A 19 9.84 37.72 27.35
C LYS A 19 8.80 36.74 27.89
N GLY A 20 9.26 35.77 28.68
CA GLY A 20 8.64 35.41 29.96
C GLY A 20 7.56 34.32 30.01
N ILE A 21 7.99 33.19 30.58
CA ILE A 21 7.32 32.32 31.59
C ILE A 21 6.25 31.31 31.11
N ASP A 22 6.61 30.05 31.38
CA ASP A 22 5.86 28.81 31.57
C ASP A 22 5.09 28.18 30.40
N GLY A 23 5.75 27.18 29.81
CA GLY A 23 5.18 25.86 29.54
C GLY A 23 3.98 25.81 28.61
N SER A 24 4.25 25.93 27.30
CA SER A 24 3.26 25.59 26.27
C SER A 24 3.91 24.76 25.16
N HIS A 25 3.45 23.52 25.02
CA HIS A 25 3.75 22.67 23.87
C HIS A 25 3.20 23.34 22.62
N THR A 26 4.10 23.77 21.73
CA THR A 26 3.75 24.29 20.41
C THR A 26 3.93 23.17 19.39
N LEU A 27 2.88 22.90 18.60
CA LEU A 27 2.93 22.08 17.40
C LEU A 27 3.99 22.64 16.45
N ASP A 28 5.02 21.85 16.14
CA ASP A 28 5.89 22.13 15.00
C ASP A 28 5.17 21.76 13.69
N ILE A 29 4.53 22.75 13.09
CA ILE A 29 4.19 22.75 11.67
C ILE A 29 5.51 22.93 10.90
N PHE A 30 6.18 21.82 10.58
CA PHE A 30 7.28 21.85 9.63
C PHE A 30 6.75 22.01 8.20
N THR A 31 6.65 23.26 7.75
CA THR A 31 6.84 23.58 6.35
C THR A 31 8.34 23.51 6.05
N ARG A 32 8.76 22.58 5.17
CA ARG A 32 10.14 22.58 4.65
C ARG A 32 10.17 22.39 3.14
N SER A 33 10.26 23.54 2.47
CA SER A 33 11.14 23.89 1.34
C SER A 33 11.51 22.76 0.37
N GLU A 34 10.95 22.84 -0.84
CA GLU A 34 11.49 22.23 -2.04
C GLU A 34 12.93 22.70 -2.27
N GLY A 35 13.86 21.75 -2.20
CA GLY A 35 15.22 21.89 -2.66
C GLY A 35 15.56 20.62 -3.41
N SER A 36 15.50 20.71 -4.75
CA SER A 36 16.24 19.89 -5.72
C SER A 36 16.83 18.59 -5.15
N ARG A 37 16.01 17.55 -5.11
CA ARG A 37 16.48 16.17 -5.18
C ARG A 37 15.70 15.56 -6.32
N GLU A 38 16.42 15.11 -7.35
CA GLU A 38 15.88 14.12 -8.27
C GLU A 38 15.12 13.06 -7.45
N PRO A 39 13.94 12.58 -7.90
CA PRO A 39 13.30 11.49 -7.24
C PRO A 39 14.14 10.25 -7.52
N THR A 40 15.17 10.04 -6.69
CA THR A 40 15.61 8.70 -6.32
C THR A 40 14.44 8.08 -5.55
N ARG A 41 13.37 7.74 -6.28
CA ARG A 41 12.32 6.84 -5.80
C ARG A 41 13.09 5.61 -5.34
N ARG A 42 13.07 5.41 -4.03
CA ARG A 42 13.85 4.42 -3.31
C ARG A 42 13.70 3.07 -4.03
N LEU A 43 14.79 2.59 -4.60
CA LEU A 43 14.97 1.23 -5.14
C LEU A 43 14.93 0.15 -4.04
N ASN A 44 14.30 0.42 -2.89
CA ASN A 44 14.55 -0.32 -1.65
C ASN A 44 13.52 -1.42 -1.35
N ASN A 45 12.41 -1.54 -2.09
CA ASN A 45 11.40 -2.56 -1.83
C ASN A 45 11.47 -3.71 -2.85
N LEU A 46 12.62 -4.38 -2.93
CA LEU A 46 12.76 -5.65 -3.66
C LEU A 46 12.87 -6.86 -2.73
N ASN A 47 12.86 -6.65 -1.41
CA ASN A 47 13.19 -7.67 -0.40
C ASN A 47 11.98 -8.18 0.41
N GLY A 48 10.79 -8.30 -0.21
CA GLY A 48 9.59 -8.76 0.49
C GLY A 48 8.92 -7.66 1.33
N ILE A 49 7.87 -8.05 2.06
CA ILE A 49 7.16 -7.19 3.03
C ILE A 49 7.66 -7.58 4.42
N ALA A 50 8.29 -6.63 5.13
CA ALA A 50 8.76 -6.90 6.49
C ALA A 50 7.60 -7.18 7.44
N GLU A 51 7.82 -7.99 8.49
CA GLU A 51 6.78 -8.35 9.45
C GLU A 51 6.10 -7.13 10.08
N ASP A 52 6.84 -6.08 10.44
CA ASP A 52 6.30 -4.85 11.01
C ASP A 52 5.48 -4.00 10.01
N GLN A 53 5.54 -4.33 8.72
CA GLN A 53 4.82 -3.66 7.63
C GLN A 53 3.56 -4.40 7.21
N LYS A 54 3.33 -5.63 7.70
CA LYS A 54 2.13 -6.41 7.37
C LYS A 54 0.89 -5.78 7.99
N LEU A 55 -0.10 -5.49 7.15
CA LEU A 55 -1.38 -4.90 7.53
C LEU A 55 -2.17 -5.85 8.43
N LYS A 56 -1.99 -7.17 8.28
CA LYS A 56 -2.64 -8.17 9.15
C LYS A 56 -2.44 -7.86 10.64
N HIS A 57 -1.26 -7.42 11.05
CA HIS A 57 -0.94 -7.21 12.48
C HIS A 57 -1.68 -6.03 13.10
N ALA A 58 -2.24 -5.13 12.29
CA ALA A 58 -3.10 -4.05 12.77
C ALA A 58 -4.55 -4.50 13.08
N LEU A 59 -4.93 -5.72 12.68
CA LEU A 59 -6.28 -6.26 12.88
C LEU A 59 -6.44 -6.91 14.27
N PRO A 60 -7.67 -7.06 14.77
CA PRO A 60 -7.96 -7.87 15.96
C PRO A 60 -7.44 -9.31 15.84
N ALA A 61 -6.99 -9.90 16.95
CA ALA A 61 -6.33 -11.20 16.97
C ALA A 61 -7.18 -12.32 16.35
N GLU A 62 -8.50 -12.30 16.55
CA GLU A 62 -9.43 -13.26 15.98
C GLU A 62 -9.46 -13.19 14.44
N ILE A 63 -9.37 -11.98 13.89
CA ILE A 63 -9.33 -11.76 12.44
C ILE A 63 -7.97 -12.20 11.87
N GLN A 64 -6.88 -11.90 12.58
CA GLN A 64 -5.55 -12.39 12.20
C GLN A 64 -5.49 -13.92 12.14
N LEU A 65 -6.11 -14.59 13.13
CA LEU A 65 -6.21 -16.05 13.18
C LEU A 65 -7.01 -16.57 11.99
N ALA A 66 -8.19 -16.02 11.72
CA ALA A 66 -9.02 -16.42 10.58
C ALA A 66 -8.28 -16.27 9.24
N ILE A 67 -7.56 -15.17 9.03
CA ILE A 67 -6.72 -14.95 7.84
C ILE A 67 -5.67 -16.06 7.72
N SER A 68 -4.98 -16.37 8.82
CA SER A 68 -3.92 -17.38 8.86
C SER A 68 -4.48 -18.79 8.59
N GLU A 69 -5.66 -19.12 9.10
CA GLU A 69 -6.35 -20.39 8.81
C GLU A 69 -6.73 -20.53 7.33
N TRP A 70 -7.26 -19.45 6.73
CA TRP A 70 -7.55 -19.42 5.31
C TRP A 70 -6.29 -19.57 4.47
N ALA A 71 -5.22 -18.85 4.80
CA ALA A 71 -3.94 -18.96 4.10
C ALA A 71 -3.39 -20.40 4.15
N ASN A 72 -3.45 -21.05 5.32
CA ASN A 72 -3.05 -22.45 5.48
C ASN A 72 -3.85 -23.40 4.58
N GLN A 73 -5.17 -23.23 4.49
CA GLN A 73 -6.02 -24.05 3.61
C GLN A 73 -5.69 -23.84 2.12
N LEU A 74 -5.32 -22.61 1.75
CA LEU A 74 -5.04 -22.26 0.37
C LEU A 74 -3.61 -22.59 -0.06
N ARG A 75 -2.66 -22.77 0.87
CA ARG A 75 -1.21 -22.85 0.62
C ARG A 75 -0.82 -23.75 -0.55
N ASP A 76 -1.37 -24.96 -0.62
CA ASP A 76 -0.99 -25.96 -1.64
C ASP A 76 -1.86 -25.91 -2.90
N MET A 77 -2.85 -25.02 -2.95
CA MET A 77 -3.74 -24.91 -4.10
C MET A 77 -3.04 -24.23 -5.30
N PRO A 78 -3.41 -24.57 -6.55
CA PRO A 78 -3.00 -23.80 -7.72
C PRO A 78 -3.46 -22.35 -7.64
N TRP A 79 -2.64 -21.40 -8.11
CA TRP A 79 -2.93 -19.97 -8.06
C TRP A 79 -4.23 -19.55 -8.73
N LYS A 80 -4.65 -20.26 -9.79
CA LYS A 80 -5.96 -20.07 -10.41
C LYS A 80 -7.12 -20.29 -9.43
N LEU A 81 -7.00 -21.30 -8.55
CA LEU A 81 -7.99 -21.59 -7.50
C LEU A 81 -7.83 -20.63 -6.32
N LYS A 82 -6.58 -20.38 -5.88
CA LYS A 82 -6.28 -19.36 -4.84
C LYS A 82 -6.91 -18.03 -5.19
N ARG A 83 -6.73 -17.53 -6.41
CA ARG A 83 -7.30 -16.24 -6.87
C ARG A 83 -8.81 -16.15 -6.70
N ARG A 84 -9.53 -17.24 -6.99
CA ARG A 84 -10.99 -17.29 -6.79
C ARG A 84 -11.37 -17.32 -5.33
N ALA A 85 -10.63 -18.09 -4.52
CA ALA A 85 -10.85 -18.18 -3.09
C ALA A 85 -10.54 -16.85 -2.38
N ILE A 86 -9.43 -16.20 -2.72
CA ILE A 86 -9.03 -14.88 -2.21
C ILE A 86 -10.14 -13.86 -2.46
N LYS A 87 -10.68 -13.76 -3.68
CA LYS A 87 -11.78 -12.83 -3.99
C LYS A 87 -13.05 -13.10 -3.18
N ARG A 88 -13.36 -14.36 -2.88
CA ARG A 88 -14.51 -14.73 -2.04
C ARG A 88 -14.25 -14.40 -0.57
N PHE A 89 -13.04 -14.69 -0.10
CA PHE A 89 -12.60 -14.35 1.23
C PHE A 89 -12.66 -12.84 1.45
N SER A 90 -12.10 -12.05 0.53
CA SER A 90 -12.05 -10.59 0.66
C SER A 90 -13.43 -9.94 0.64
N GLY A 91 -14.34 -10.43 -0.19
CA GLY A 91 -15.75 -10.01 -0.15
C GLY A 91 -16.41 -10.36 1.19
N SER A 92 -16.28 -11.61 1.63
CA SER A 92 -16.85 -12.03 2.92
C SER A 92 -16.22 -11.29 4.11
N PHE A 93 -14.93 -10.96 4.04
CA PHE A 93 -14.25 -10.12 5.02
C PHE A 93 -14.95 -8.76 5.12
N ALA A 94 -15.13 -8.06 4.00
CA ALA A 94 -15.82 -6.77 3.96
C ALA A 94 -17.29 -6.87 4.40
N ASP A 95 -18.01 -7.92 4.00
CA ASP A 95 -19.40 -8.19 4.42
C ASP A 95 -19.53 -8.29 5.95
N ASN A 96 -18.54 -8.89 6.64
CA ASN A 96 -18.55 -8.98 8.10
C ASN A 96 -18.42 -7.59 8.76
N PHE A 97 -17.61 -6.70 8.19
CA PHE A 97 -17.52 -5.31 8.68
C PHE A 97 -18.81 -4.55 8.38
N LEU A 98 -19.41 -4.73 7.21
CA LEU A 98 -20.69 -4.11 6.83
C LEU A 98 -21.83 -4.53 7.76
N ALA A 99 -21.86 -5.79 8.20
CA ALA A 99 -22.84 -6.27 9.16
C ALA A 99 -22.77 -5.57 10.53
N ILE A 100 -21.58 -5.08 10.91
CA ILE A 100 -21.35 -4.39 12.19
C ILE A 100 -21.43 -2.86 12.02
N MET A 101 -21.08 -2.36 10.83
CA MET A 101 -21.10 -0.94 10.46
C MET A 101 -21.97 -0.74 9.21
N PRO A 102 -23.31 -0.70 9.36
CA PRO A 102 -24.24 -0.67 8.22
C PRO A 102 -24.24 0.65 7.42
N HIS A 103 -23.44 1.63 7.84
CA HIS A 103 -23.33 2.93 7.20
C HIS A 103 -22.07 3.08 6.34
N LEU A 104 -21.30 1.99 6.15
CA LEU A 104 -20.19 2.00 5.20
C LEU A 104 -20.70 2.35 3.81
N ASN A 105 -20.05 3.33 3.19
CA ASN A 105 -20.29 3.63 1.79
C ASN A 105 -19.52 2.67 0.87
N ASP A 106 -19.81 2.73 -0.43
CA ASP A 106 -19.21 1.83 -1.42
C ASP A 106 -17.67 1.91 -1.45
N GLU A 107 -17.09 3.09 -1.28
CA GLU A 107 -15.62 3.28 -1.28
C GLU A 107 -14.97 2.66 -0.04
N GLU A 108 -15.59 2.82 1.13
CA GLU A 108 -15.11 2.21 2.38
C GLU A 108 -15.24 0.69 2.33
N TYR A 109 -16.34 0.18 1.76
CA TYR A 109 -16.52 -1.25 1.54
C TYR A 109 -15.45 -1.82 0.60
N GLU A 110 -15.22 -1.20 -0.55
CA GLU A 110 -14.19 -1.65 -1.50
C GLU A 110 -12.79 -1.57 -0.88
N SER A 111 -12.51 -0.57 -0.04
CA SER A 111 -11.26 -0.48 0.72
C SER A 111 -11.09 -1.68 1.66
N LEU A 112 -12.16 -2.14 2.32
CA LEU A 112 -12.13 -3.35 3.15
C LEU A 112 -11.92 -4.62 2.33
N VAL A 113 -12.48 -4.70 1.12
CA VAL A 113 -12.22 -5.82 0.20
C VAL A 113 -10.73 -5.86 -0.14
N VAL A 114 -10.14 -4.73 -0.50
CA VAL A 114 -8.71 -4.64 -0.84
C VAL A 114 -7.82 -4.96 0.37
N LEU A 115 -8.20 -4.51 1.57
CA LEU A 115 -7.51 -4.83 2.82
C LEU A 115 -7.52 -6.34 3.10
N GLY A 116 -8.69 -6.98 3.02
CA GLY A 116 -8.82 -8.43 3.25
C GLY A 116 -8.03 -9.25 2.22
N LEU A 117 -8.04 -8.82 0.95
CA LEU A 117 -7.21 -9.41 -0.10
C LEU A 117 -5.71 -9.28 0.22
N THR A 118 -5.28 -8.09 0.65
CA THR A 118 -3.88 -7.79 0.95
C THR A 118 -3.38 -8.60 2.14
N CYS A 119 -4.13 -8.63 3.24
CA CYS A 119 -3.74 -9.39 4.43
C CYS A 119 -3.66 -10.90 4.15
N LEU A 120 -4.55 -11.44 3.31
CA LEU A 120 -4.47 -12.84 2.91
C LEU A 120 -3.27 -13.12 1.99
N LEU A 121 -2.91 -12.17 1.12
CA LEU A 121 -1.72 -12.28 0.28
C LEU A 121 -0.42 -12.20 1.08
N GLU A 122 -0.34 -11.37 2.13
CA GLU A 122 0.83 -11.32 3.03
C GLU A 122 1.18 -12.69 3.64
N GLU A 123 0.18 -13.54 3.88
CA GLU A 123 0.36 -14.89 4.43
C GLU A 123 0.62 -15.96 3.36
N LEU A 124 0.20 -15.70 2.13
CA LEU A 124 0.41 -16.59 0.99
C LEU A 124 1.70 -16.26 0.24
N ASP A 125 2.28 -15.09 0.47
CA ASP A 125 3.53 -14.69 -0.15
C ASP A 125 4.69 -15.49 0.42
N THR A 126 5.47 -16.09 -0.49
CA THR A 126 6.64 -16.90 -0.14
C THR A 126 7.94 -16.17 -0.44
N GLU A 127 7.88 -14.87 -0.78
CA GLU A 127 8.99 -14.02 -1.23
C GLU A 127 9.74 -14.55 -2.46
N GLY A 128 9.16 -15.57 -3.11
CA GLY A 128 9.71 -16.23 -4.28
C GLY A 128 9.29 -15.56 -5.58
N PRO A 129 9.89 -15.94 -6.72
CA PRO A 129 9.47 -15.43 -8.01
C PRO A 129 8.01 -15.80 -8.31
N ILE A 130 7.31 -14.90 -9.01
CA ILE A 130 5.95 -15.16 -9.47
C ILE A 130 5.94 -16.34 -10.44
N SER A 131 5.10 -17.33 -10.15
CA SER A 131 5.04 -18.60 -10.85
C SER A 131 4.12 -18.59 -12.07
N ASN A 132 3.12 -17.71 -12.13
CA ASN A 132 2.14 -17.66 -13.24
C ASN A 132 1.32 -16.36 -13.26
N ILE A 133 0.52 -16.19 -14.33
CA ILE A 133 -0.34 -15.02 -14.56
C ILE A 133 -1.42 -14.84 -13.48
N ASP A 134 -2.00 -15.92 -12.93
CA ASP A 134 -3.03 -15.79 -11.90
C ASP A 134 -2.45 -15.26 -10.59
N GLN A 135 -1.23 -15.66 -10.22
CA GLN A 135 -0.50 -15.08 -9.10
C GLN A 135 -0.21 -13.60 -9.34
N ALA A 136 0.33 -13.24 -10.51
CA ALA A 136 0.61 -11.84 -10.85
C ALA A 136 -0.64 -10.95 -10.74
N LYS A 137 -1.79 -11.45 -11.23
CA LYS A 137 -3.07 -10.74 -11.14
C LYS A 137 -3.56 -10.55 -9.70
N CYS A 138 -3.26 -11.46 -8.78
CA CYS A 138 -3.55 -11.24 -7.37
C CYS A 138 -2.63 -10.17 -6.78
N TYR A 139 -1.34 -10.23 -7.07
CA TYR A 139 -0.34 -9.34 -6.49
C TYR A 139 -0.57 -7.87 -6.88
N ILE A 140 -1.02 -7.60 -8.13
CA ILE A 140 -1.36 -6.23 -8.54
C ILE A 140 -2.62 -5.66 -7.88
N GLU A 141 -3.50 -6.51 -7.33
CA GLU A 141 -4.72 -6.09 -6.64
C GLU A 141 -4.43 -5.73 -5.16
N SER A 142 -3.20 -5.97 -4.65
CA SER A 142 -2.79 -5.69 -3.26
C SER A 142 -2.44 -4.22 -3.03
N GLU A 143 -2.55 -3.73 -1.79
CA GLU A 143 -2.08 -2.39 -1.38
C GLU A 143 -0.56 -2.28 -1.28
N HIS A 144 0.16 -3.40 -1.12
CA HIS A 144 1.61 -3.36 -1.00
C HIS A 144 2.28 -3.03 -2.32
N GLU A 145 3.07 -1.94 -2.33
CA GLU A 145 3.88 -1.55 -3.49
C GLU A 145 4.82 -2.68 -3.93
N TYR A 146 5.35 -3.48 -2.99
CA TYR A 146 6.16 -4.65 -3.29
C TYR A 146 5.39 -5.63 -4.19
N HIS A 147 4.21 -6.09 -3.74
CA HIS A 147 3.36 -7.01 -4.51
C HIS A 147 3.03 -6.43 -5.90
N GLN A 148 2.59 -5.17 -5.96
CA GLN A 148 2.25 -4.52 -7.21
C GLN A 148 3.44 -4.49 -8.18
N SER A 149 4.61 -4.11 -7.68
CA SER A 149 5.86 -4.02 -8.45
C SER A 149 6.25 -5.36 -9.07
N ILE A 150 6.29 -6.44 -8.28
CA ILE A 150 6.67 -7.76 -8.79
C ILE A 150 5.60 -8.35 -9.72
N GLY A 151 4.32 -8.10 -9.44
CA GLY A 151 3.19 -8.48 -10.29
C GLY A 151 3.26 -7.84 -11.67
N GLN A 152 3.47 -6.52 -11.72
CA GLN A 152 3.62 -5.77 -12.97
C GLN A 152 4.86 -6.21 -13.76
N SER A 153 5.99 -6.40 -13.07
CA SER A 153 7.25 -6.84 -13.69
C SER A 153 7.08 -8.18 -14.41
N PHE A 154 6.41 -9.15 -13.78
CA PHE A 154 6.10 -10.44 -14.39
C PHE A 154 5.22 -10.29 -15.65
N LEU A 155 4.15 -9.49 -15.58
CA LEU A 155 3.23 -9.30 -16.71
C LEU A 155 3.91 -8.65 -17.91
N ILE A 156 4.79 -7.68 -17.68
CA ILE A 156 5.57 -7.02 -18.74
C ILE A 156 6.50 -8.03 -19.41
N ALA A 157 7.27 -8.81 -18.64
CA ALA A 157 8.18 -9.81 -19.18
C ALA A 157 7.45 -10.87 -20.02
N ASN A 158 6.38 -11.44 -19.49
CA ASN A 158 5.56 -12.44 -20.17
C ASN A 158 4.87 -11.90 -21.44
N SER A 159 4.59 -10.59 -21.53
CA SER A 159 4.07 -9.96 -22.75
C SER A 159 5.13 -9.86 -23.86
N LYS A 160 6.38 -9.56 -23.50
CA LYS A 160 7.50 -9.44 -24.45
C LYS A 160 7.89 -10.80 -25.02
N GLU A 161 7.90 -11.84 -24.20
CA GLU A 161 8.18 -13.21 -24.65
C GLU A 161 7.16 -13.68 -25.70
N LYS A 162 5.86 -13.44 -25.46
CA LYS A 162 4.82 -13.78 -26.42
C LYS A 162 4.93 -13.03 -27.74
N ASN A 163 5.34 -11.75 -27.69
CA ASN A 163 5.52 -10.94 -28.89
C ASN A 163 6.82 -11.25 -29.64
N SER A 164 7.82 -11.86 -29.00
CA SER A 164 9.08 -12.26 -29.62
C SER A 164 9.01 -13.63 -30.31
N LEU A 165 7.96 -14.40 -30.07
CA LEU A 165 7.72 -15.74 -30.65
C LEU A 165 6.81 -15.69 -31.89
N HIS A 166 6.41 -14.50 -32.33
CA HIS A 166 5.62 -14.22 -33.53
C HIS A 166 6.46 -13.42 -34.55
#